data_AF-A0A354IXM8-F1
#
_entry.id   AF-A0A354IXM8-F1
#
_cell.length_a   1.000
_cell.length_b   1.000
_cell.length_c   1.000
_cell.angle_alpha   90.00
_cell.angle_beta   90.00
_cell.angle_gamma   90.00
#
_symmetry.space_group_name_H-M   'P 1'
#
loop_
_entity.id
_entity.type
_entity.pdbx_description
1 polymer ?
#
loop_
_entity_poly.entity_id
_entity_poly.type
_entity_poly.pdbx_seq_one_letter_code
_entity_poly.pdbx_strand_id
1 'polypeptide(L)'
;MAALLDTARWLDASPGNREAAAEVLASAAYVNTGVELLRACLLPRRGDWPALRFFGEGAACFPWLSDGMWFLTQQRRWGLLAADPDYRSVAAQVNHVDLYREAAQLAGVALPDTAMRSSILIDGRVWDGSDPAAYARAFTIHDLR
;
A
#
# COMPACT_ATOMS: atom_id res chain seq x y z
N MET A 1 -5.24 12.07 -10.13
CA MET A 1 -5.18 10.65 -9.71
C MET A 1 -4.97 9.70 -10.90
N ALA A 2 -5.69 9.83 -12.02
CA ALA A 2 -5.48 8.98 -13.22
C ALA A 2 -4.02 8.95 -13.71
N ALA A 3 -3.35 10.12 -13.82
CA ALA A 3 -1.94 10.20 -14.19
C ALA A 3 -0.99 9.42 -13.27
N LEU A 4 -1.30 9.29 -11.97
CA LEU A 4 -0.51 8.48 -11.04
C LEU A 4 -0.67 6.98 -11.34
N LEU A 5 -1.87 6.55 -11.71
CA LEU A 5 -2.14 5.16 -12.11
C LEU A 5 -1.41 4.81 -13.41
N ASP A 6 -1.43 5.71 -14.39
CA ASP A 6 -0.68 5.54 -15.63
C ASP A 6 0.83 5.51 -15.39
N THR A 7 1.32 6.32 -14.47
CA THR A 7 2.74 6.32 -14.08
C THR A 7 3.13 5.01 -13.41
N ALA A 8 2.31 4.52 -12.46
CA ALA A 8 2.53 3.23 -11.82
C ALA A 8 2.54 2.09 -12.85
N ARG A 9 1.58 2.08 -13.78
CA ARG A 9 1.50 1.11 -14.87
C ARG A 9 2.74 1.17 -15.77
N TRP A 10 3.18 2.37 -16.12
CA TRP A 10 4.39 2.57 -16.91
C TRP A 10 5.65 2.06 -16.19
N LEU A 11 5.78 2.29 -14.88
CA LEU A 11 6.90 1.77 -14.08
C LEU A 11 6.96 0.24 -14.04
N ASP A 12 5.80 -0.43 -14.04
CA ASP A 12 5.75 -1.91 -14.04
C ASP A 12 5.88 -2.51 -15.45
N ALA A 13 5.67 -1.73 -16.52
CA ALA A 13 5.65 -2.24 -17.89
C ALA A 13 7.02 -2.75 -18.39
N SER A 14 8.14 -2.23 -17.86
CA SER A 14 9.48 -2.77 -18.16
C SER A 14 10.55 -2.36 -17.15
N PRO A 15 11.64 -3.14 -17.00
CA PRO A 15 12.81 -2.70 -16.22
C PRO A 15 13.41 -1.39 -16.74
N GLY A 16 13.43 -1.18 -18.07
CA GLY A 16 13.96 0.05 -18.68
C GLY A 16 13.19 1.31 -18.26
N ASN A 17 11.87 1.22 -18.06
CA ASN A 17 11.09 2.34 -17.51
C ASN A 17 11.51 2.66 -16.07
N ARG A 18 11.85 1.64 -15.28
CA ARG A 18 12.36 1.84 -13.91
C ARG A 18 13.78 2.41 -13.91
N GLU A 19 14.62 2.05 -14.88
CA GLU A 19 15.94 2.68 -15.07
C GLU A 19 15.81 4.17 -15.39
N ALA A 20 14.93 4.51 -16.34
CA ALA A 20 14.64 5.91 -16.68
C ALA A 20 14.08 6.69 -15.47
N ALA A 21 13.19 6.07 -14.68
CA ALA A 21 12.69 6.67 -13.44
C ALA A 21 13.81 6.90 -12.41
N ALA A 22 14.74 5.94 -12.27
CA ALA A 22 15.89 6.08 -11.38
C ALA A 22 16.77 7.28 -11.78
N GLU A 23 17.00 7.49 -13.07
CA GLU A 23 17.78 8.63 -13.58
C GLU A 23 17.13 9.97 -13.25
N VAL A 24 15.82 10.10 -13.48
CA VAL A 24 15.07 11.32 -13.13
C VAL A 24 15.15 11.59 -11.63
N LEU A 25 14.85 10.59 -10.81
CA LEU A 25 14.82 10.70 -9.35
C LEU A 25 16.22 10.98 -8.76
N ALA A 26 17.30 10.52 -9.41
CA ALA A 26 18.68 10.75 -8.97
C ALA A 26 19.11 12.21 -9.12
N SER A 27 18.50 12.94 -10.05
CA SER A 27 18.92 14.30 -10.38
C SER A 27 18.80 15.27 -9.20
N ALA A 28 19.57 16.37 -9.27
CA ALA A 28 19.60 17.40 -8.23
C ALA A 28 18.24 18.09 -7.97
N ALA A 29 17.32 18.00 -8.92
CA ALA A 29 15.96 18.52 -8.76
C ALA A 29 15.06 17.65 -7.87
N TYR A 30 15.47 16.39 -7.59
CA TYR A 30 14.71 15.42 -6.81
C TYR A 30 15.54 14.91 -5.62
N VAL A 31 15.90 13.63 -5.59
CA VAL A 31 16.56 13.01 -4.43
C VAL A 31 18.02 13.45 -4.31
N ASN A 32 18.64 13.86 -5.43
CA ASN A 32 20.04 14.30 -5.49
C ASN A 32 21.01 13.26 -4.89
N THR A 33 20.94 12.04 -5.40
CA THR A 33 21.75 10.90 -4.92
C THR A 33 22.33 10.11 -6.09
N GLY A 34 23.22 9.15 -5.81
CA GLY A 34 23.79 8.29 -6.83
C GLY A 34 22.71 7.45 -7.52
N VAL A 35 22.67 7.47 -8.86
CA VAL A 35 21.67 6.73 -9.65
C VAL A 35 21.68 5.23 -9.37
N GLU A 36 22.85 4.65 -9.08
CA GLU A 36 22.99 3.23 -8.74
C GLU A 36 22.22 2.84 -7.47
N LEU A 37 22.12 3.75 -6.50
CA LEU A 37 21.33 3.50 -5.28
C LEU A 37 19.84 3.40 -5.63
N LEU A 38 19.34 4.30 -6.47
CA LEU A 38 17.94 4.27 -6.89
C LEU A 38 17.64 3.08 -7.81
N ARG A 39 18.55 2.73 -8.72
CA ARG A 39 18.45 1.51 -9.52
C ARG A 39 18.33 0.26 -8.64
N ALA A 40 19.14 0.15 -7.59
CA ALA A 40 19.09 -0.97 -6.64
C ALA A 40 17.77 -1.06 -5.84
N CYS A 41 17.06 0.06 -5.68
CA CYS A 41 15.74 0.11 -5.02
C CYS A 41 14.58 -0.18 -5.98
N LEU A 42 14.62 0.36 -7.19
CA LEU A 42 13.48 0.33 -8.12
C LEU A 42 13.48 -0.92 -9.00
N LEU A 43 14.65 -1.44 -9.37
CA LEU A 43 14.73 -2.61 -10.23
C LEU A 43 14.36 -3.89 -9.49
N PRO A 44 13.70 -4.85 -10.17
CA PRO A 44 13.44 -6.16 -9.59
C PRO A 44 14.73 -6.80 -9.06
N ARG A 45 14.74 -7.18 -7.79
CA ARG A 45 15.87 -7.90 -7.20
C ARG A 45 15.83 -9.35 -7.64
N ARG A 46 17.01 -9.95 -7.84
CA ARG A 46 17.15 -11.42 -7.95
C ARG A 46 17.22 -12.02 -6.53
N GLY A 47 16.35 -12.98 -6.22
CA GLY A 47 16.32 -13.70 -4.94
C GLY A 47 14.90 -14.11 -4.52
N ASP A 48 14.77 -14.72 -3.35
CA ASP A 48 13.51 -15.30 -2.84
C ASP A 48 12.51 -14.26 -2.31
N TRP A 49 12.86 -12.97 -2.34
CA TRP A 49 12.00 -11.89 -1.85
C TRP A 49 11.07 -11.38 -2.95
N PRO A 50 9.79 -11.12 -2.65
CA PRO A 50 8.86 -10.58 -3.63
C PRO A 50 9.36 -9.24 -4.17
N ALA A 51 9.39 -9.11 -5.49
CA ALA A 51 9.84 -7.90 -6.16
C ALA A 51 8.88 -6.72 -5.90
N LEU A 52 9.42 -5.51 -5.84
CA LEU A 52 8.66 -4.27 -5.76
C LEU A 52 7.71 -4.14 -6.96
N ARG A 53 6.44 -3.85 -6.69
CA ARG A 53 5.39 -3.57 -7.68
C ARG A 53 4.85 -2.17 -7.47
N PHE A 54 4.72 -1.41 -8.55
CA PHE A 54 4.14 -0.06 -8.50
C PHE A 54 2.65 -0.08 -8.83
N PHE A 55 2.26 -0.89 -9.82
CA PHE A 55 0.89 -1.04 -10.31
C PHE A 55 0.25 -2.33 -9.81
N GLY A 56 0.94 -3.46 -10.02
CA GLY A 56 0.45 -4.78 -9.62
C GLY A 56 -0.98 -5.06 -10.09
N GLU A 57 -1.25 -4.87 -11.39
CA GLU A 57 -2.61 -4.98 -11.97
C GLU A 57 -3.65 -4.06 -11.30
N GLY A 58 -3.22 -2.89 -10.82
CA GLY A 58 -4.05 -1.91 -10.11
C GLY A 58 -4.22 -2.19 -8.61
N ALA A 59 -3.92 -3.40 -8.14
CA ALA A 59 -4.11 -3.78 -6.75
C ALA A 59 -3.10 -3.10 -5.80
N ALA A 60 -1.92 -2.70 -6.28
CA ALA A 60 -0.94 -1.99 -5.46
C ALA A 60 -1.34 -0.54 -5.18
N CYS A 61 -2.05 0.09 -6.13
CA CYS A 61 -2.51 1.48 -6.00
C CYS A 61 -3.89 1.60 -5.33
N PHE A 62 -4.70 0.55 -5.33
CA PHE A 62 -6.05 0.61 -4.78
C PHE A 62 -6.02 0.89 -3.26
N PRO A 63 -6.79 1.87 -2.75
CA PRO A 63 -6.76 2.27 -1.35
C PRO A 63 -7.63 1.32 -0.48
N TRP A 64 -7.15 0.10 -0.26
CA TRP A 64 -7.86 -0.94 0.48
C TRP A 64 -8.26 -0.48 1.89
N LEU A 65 -9.56 -0.59 2.21
CA LEU A 65 -10.04 -0.26 3.55
C LEU A 65 -9.43 -1.17 4.61
N SER A 66 -9.21 -2.44 4.27
CA SER A 66 -8.53 -3.41 5.15
C SER A 66 -7.13 -2.94 5.56
N ASP A 67 -6.40 -2.24 4.71
CA ASP A 67 -5.07 -1.72 5.04
C ASP A 67 -5.17 -0.52 6.01
N GLY A 68 -6.08 0.41 5.73
CA GLY A 68 -6.36 1.54 6.62
C GLY A 68 -6.81 1.07 8.01
N MET A 69 -7.72 0.07 8.04
CA MET A 69 -8.15 -0.57 9.28
C MET A 69 -6.99 -1.27 9.99
N TRP A 70 -6.10 -1.96 9.28
CA TRP A 70 -4.94 -2.59 9.89
C TRP A 70 -4.05 -1.58 10.61
N PHE A 71 -3.76 -0.43 9.99
CA PHE A 71 -3.01 0.64 10.64
C PHE A 71 -3.68 1.11 11.93
N LEU A 72 -5.01 1.30 11.92
CA LEU A 72 -5.77 1.64 13.13
C LEU A 72 -5.64 0.55 14.21
N THR A 73 -5.64 -0.75 13.84
CA THR A 73 -5.40 -1.82 14.82
C THR A 73 -4.01 -1.73 15.45
N GLN A 74 -2.98 -1.37 14.68
CA GLN A 74 -1.63 -1.23 15.21
C GLN A 74 -1.51 0.02 16.09
N GLN A 75 -2.16 1.13 15.72
CA GLN A 75 -2.24 2.32 16.56
C GLN A 75 -2.95 2.03 17.89
N ARG A 76 -4.04 1.25 17.85
CA ARG A 76 -4.71 0.78 19.07
C ARG A 76 -3.78 -0.11 19.89
N ARG A 77 -3.17 -1.13 19.27
CA ARG A 77 -2.23 -2.07 19.91
C ARG A 77 -1.08 -1.36 20.65
N TRP A 78 -0.55 -0.27 20.09
CA TRP A 78 0.56 0.47 20.66
C TRP A 78 0.14 1.69 21.51
N GLY A 79 -1.13 1.77 21.91
CA GLY A 79 -1.62 2.83 22.81
C GLY A 79 -1.70 4.22 22.19
N LEU A 80 -1.53 4.37 20.87
CA LEU A 80 -1.69 5.64 20.15
C LEU A 80 -3.17 6.05 20.04
N LEU A 81 -4.08 5.05 20.05
CA LEU A 81 -5.52 5.27 20.19
C LEU A 81 -5.98 4.77 21.57
N ALA A 82 -6.65 5.67 22.30
CA ALA A 82 -7.12 5.39 23.67
C ALA A 82 -8.24 4.35 23.72
N ALA A 83 -9.09 4.30 22.70
CA ALA A 83 -10.21 3.39 22.60
C ALA A 83 -10.31 2.82 21.18
N ASP A 84 -11.09 1.77 21.03
CA ASP A 84 -11.40 1.19 19.72
C ASP A 84 -12.22 2.22 18.91
N PRO A 85 -11.72 2.70 17.75
CA PRO A 85 -12.53 3.55 16.89
C PRO A 85 -13.58 2.71 16.15
N ASP A 86 -14.51 3.39 15.47
CA ASP A 86 -15.19 2.78 14.33
C ASP A 86 -14.18 2.62 13.17
N TYR A 87 -13.44 1.52 13.21
CA TYR A 87 -12.35 1.22 12.27
C TYR A 87 -12.76 1.38 10.81
N ARG A 88 -13.96 0.91 10.46
CA ARG A 88 -14.43 0.93 9.08
C ARG A 88 -14.83 2.34 8.66
N SER A 89 -15.57 3.06 9.51
CA SER A 89 -15.98 4.43 9.22
C SER A 89 -14.77 5.36 9.07
N VAL A 90 -13.79 5.25 9.96
CA VAL A 90 -12.56 6.06 9.88
C VAL A 90 -11.77 5.72 8.61
N ALA A 91 -11.57 4.43 8.29
CA ALA A 91 -10.88 4.05 7.06
C ALA A 91 -11.63 4.54 5.80
N ALA A 92 -12.96 4.49 5.78
CA ALA A 92 -13.75 4.97 4.65
C ALA A 92 -13.64 6.49 4.44
N GLN A 93 -13.56 7.27 5.52
CA GLN A 93 -13.39 8.72 5.47
C GLN A 93 -12.02 9.14 4.93
N VAL A 94 -10.98 8.34 5.17
CA VAL A 94 -9.59 8.68 4.77
C VAL A 94 -9.24 8.13 3.38
N ASN A 95 -9.65 6.91 3.07
CA ASN A 95 -9.19 6.21 1.86
C ASN A 95 -9.85 6.73 0.56
N HIS A 96 -10.97 7.44 0.64
CA HIS A 96 -11.67 8.05 -0.50
C HIS A 96 -11.77 7.14 -1.74
N VAL A 97 -12.26 5.91 -1.55
CA VAL A 97 -12.32 4.87 -2.60
C VAL A 97 -13.10 5.35 -3.83
N ASP A 98 -14.13 6.17 -3.66
CA ASP A 98 -14.93 6.67 -4.79
C ASP A 98 -14.14 7.57 -5.72
N LEU A 99 -13.31 8.48 -5.18
CA LEU A 99 -12.40 9.31 -5.98
C LEU A 99 -11.38 8.46 -6.74
N TYR A 100 -10.90 7.37 -6.12
CA TYR A 100 -10.03 6.42 -6.81
C TYR A 100 -10.77 5.70 -7.95
N ARG A 101 -12.03 5.29 -7.74
CA ARG A 101 -12.83 4.62 -8.78
C ARG A 101 -13.03 5.48 -10.02
N GLU A 102 -13.34 6.76 -9.84
CA GLU A 102 -13.44 7.71 -10.95
C GLU A 102 -12.13 7.79 -11.74
N ALA A 103 -11.00 7.88 -11.02
CA ALA A 103 -9.68 7.93 -11.63
C ALA A 103 -9.29 6.64 -12.36
N ALA A 104 -9.63 5.48 -11.78
CA ALA A 104 -9.38 4.18 -12.37
C ALA A 104 -10.16 3.99 -13.68
N GLN A 105 -11.41 4.44 -13.72
CA GLN A 105 -12.22 4.43 -14.94
C GLN A 105 -11.58 5.27 -16.05
N LEU A 106 -11.14 6.51 -15.73
CA LEU A 106 -10.46 7.37 -16.68
C LEU A 106 -9.14 6.76 -17.21
N ALA A 107 -8.41 6.04 -16.37
CA ALA A 107 -7.14 5.39 -16.71
C ALA A 107 -7.30 3.96 -17.28
N GLY A 108 -8.54 3.45 -17.43
CA GLY A 108 -8.80 2.07 -17.86
C GLY A 108 -8.20 1.00 -16.95
N VAL A 109 -8.15 1.26 -15.64
CA VAL A 109 -7.65 0.32 -14.63
C VAL A 109 -8.82 -0.51 -14.09
N ALA A 110 -8.64 -1.83 -14.03
CA ALA A 110 -9.63 -2.72 -13.42
C ALA A 110 -9.79 -2.41 -11.93
N LEU A 111 -11.03 -2.46 -11.44
CA LEU A 111 -11.36 -2.26 -10.04
C LEU A 111 -11.62 -3.61 -9.37
N PRO A 112 -11.19 -3.81 -8.11
CA PRO A 112 -11.54 -5.01 -7.36
C PRO A 112 -13.03 -5.00 -6.99
N ASP A 113 -13.60 -6.19 -6.85
CA ASP A 113 -15.03 -6.38 -6.49
C ASP A 113 -15.35 -5.86 -5.08
N THR A 114 -14.36 -5.92 -4.18
CA THR A 114 -14.51 -5.46 -2.80
C THR A 114 -13.39 -4.50 -2.43
N ALA A 115 -13.66 -3.64 -1.45
CA ALA A 115 -12.64 -2.73 -0.91
C ALA A 115 -11.81 -3.35 0.23
N MET A 116 -11.95 -4.65 0.45
CA MET A 116 -11.26 -5.42 1.49
C MET A 116 -10.35 -6.45 0.83
N ARG A 117 -9.18 -6.70 1.42
CA ARG A 117 -8.32 -7.83 1.04
C ARG A 117 -7.85 -8.59 2.27
N SER A 118 -7.48 -9.85 2.04
CA SER A 118 -6.83 -10.69 3.03
C SER A 118 -5.31 -10.69 2.83
N SER A 119 -4.56 -10.82 3.92
CA SER A 119 -3.10 -10.90 3.92
C SER A 119 -2.63 -11.85 5.02
N ILE A 120 -1.57 -12.61 4.73
CA ILE A 120 -0.86 -13.41 5.71
C ILE A 120 0.40 -12.65 6.09
N LEU A 121 0.54 -12.34 7.37
CA LEU A 121 1.67 -11.60 7.92
C LEU A 121 2.84 -12.54 8.16
N ILE A 122 4.04 -11.98 8.37
CA ILE A 122 5.28 -12.76 8.54
C ILE A 122 5.23 -13.75 9.72
N ASP A 123 4.39 -13.49 10.73
CA ASP A 123 4.16 -14.37 11.88
C ASP A 123 3.06 -15.42 11.64
N GLY A 124 2.58 -15.56 10.40
CA GLY A 124 1.54 -16.51 10.00
C GLY A 124 0.12 -16.06 10.32
N ARG A 125 -0.08 -14.89 10.95
CA ARG A 125 -1.43 -14.38 11.23
C ARG A 125 -2.13 -13.97 9.95
N VAL A 126 -3.42 -14.27 9.89
CA VAL A 126 -4.29 -13.79 8.82
C VAL A 126 -4.90 -12.45 9.24
N TRP A 127 -4.88 -11.48 8.34
CA TRP A 127 -5.62 -10.24 8.44
C TRP A 127 -6.58 -10.12 7.26
N ASP A 128 -7.87 -10.07 7.52
CA ASP A 128 -8.93 -9.86 6.51
C ASP A 128 -9.86 -8.68 6.84
N GLY A 129 -9.63 -8.01 7.97
CA GLY A 129 -10.42 -6.88 8.44
C GLY A 129 -11.79 -7.24 9.03
N SER A 130 -12.09 -8.52 9.27
CA SER A 130 -13.38 -8.97 9.83
C SER A 130 -13.59 -8.55 11.28
N ASP A 131 -12.57 -8.70 12.14
CA ASP A 131 -12.61 -8.28 13.55
C ASP A 131 -11.33 -7.49 13.93
N PRO A 132 -11.29 -6.17 13.64
CA PRO A 132 -10.13 -5.33 13.94
C PRO A 132 -9.81 -5.24 15.44
N ALA A 133 -10.85 -5.28 16.28
CA ALA A 133 -10.70 -5.09 17.71
C ALA A 133 -10.13 -6.34 18.38
N ALA A 134 -10.63 -7.54 18.02
CA ALA A 134 -10.03 -8.79 18.46
C ALA A 134 -8.61 -8.96 17.90
N TYR A 135 -8.37 -8.58 16.63
CA TYR A 135 -7.03 -8.65 16.05
C TYR A 135 -6.01 -7.82 16.84
N ALA A 136 -6.34 -6.58 17.22
CA ALA A 136 -5.46 -5.73 18.04
C ALA A 136 -5.12 -6.35 19.41
N ARG A 137 -6.08 -7.06 20.02
CA ARG A 137 -5.95 -7.76 21.31
C ARG A 137 -5.29 -9.15 21.24
N ALA A 138 -5.19 -9.73 20.05
CA ALA A 138 -4.72 -11.11 19.88
C ALA A 138 -3.18 -11.26 19.97
N PHE A 139 -2.44 -10.16 20.09
CA PHE A 139 -0.99 -10.16 20.22
C PHE A 139 -0.58 -10.30 21.68
N THR A 140 0.50 -11.02 21.98
CA THR A 140 1.03 -11.13 23.35
C THR A 140 1.61 -9.80 23.85
N ILE A 141 2.15 -8.98 22.96
CA ILE A 141 2.77 -7.69 23.27
C ILE A 141 1.88 -6.57 22.73
N HIS A 142 1.30 -5.78 23.64
CA HIS A 142 0.46 -4.62 23.35
C HIS A 142 0.42 -3.65 24.57
N ASP A 143 0.12 -2.36 24.35
CA ASP A 143 -0.21 -1.36 25.39
C ASP A 143 -1.71 -1.03 25.32
N LEU A 144 -2.53 -2.08 25.46
CA LEU A 144 -3.97 -1.92 25.57
C LEU A 144 -4.29 -1.85 27.06
N ARG A 145 -4.62 -0.65 27.51
CA ARG A 145 -5.25 -0.40 28.80
C ARG A 145 -6.76 -0.44 28.65
#